data_AF-A0A9W6UPF4-F1
#
_entry.id   AF-A0A9W6UPF4-F1
#
_cell.length_a   1.000
_cell.length_b   1.000
_cell.length_c   1.000
_cell.angle_alpha   90.00
_cell.angle_beta   90.00
_cell.angle_gamma   90.00
#
_symmetry.space_group_name_H-M   'P 1'
#
loop_
_entity.id
_entity.type
_entity.pdbx_description
1 polymer ?
#
loop_
_entity_poly.entity_id
_entity_poly.type
_entity_poly.pdbx_seq_one_letter_code
_entity_poly.pdbx_strand_id
1 'polypeptide(L)'
;MNDEDLHLLPRTRATDLLDWAVAEGHDPVPEPAVRTVLTLLELGGARLHDGLPELTSPVLEHLLYEQLHLYVQPDGDPAAYPAAVRLLIEWQRAARRLNAKRAEKLRAETDWQGEVLLSLLRRADLVTWPRLYALLLRADEVPVDDLDRVREWLAAFRELPAEERHAAFDRAPGLDGDGNWDQPGRPLLVGVSTDGARRLLEQGLMRRSYRNLAERSARGLPMPDELSGAFEEFEEAVAQAAIDLCGEWTVPGLPRLLLEEFPELAPEEY
;
A
#
# COMPACT_ATOMS: atom_id res chain seq x y z
N MET A 1 7.32 4.40 -24.51
CA MET A 1 7.62 5.18 -23.30
C MET A 1 6.95 6.50 -23.55
N ASN A 2 5.76 6.66 -22.98
CA ASN A 2 5.01 7.90 -23.06
C ASN A 2 5.60 8.86 -22.02
N ASP A 3 5.41 10.17 -22.17
CA ASP A 3 5.80 11.14 -21.12
C ASP A 3 5.16 10.85 -19.76
N GLU A 4 4.11 10.02 -19.75
CA GLU A 4 3.44 9.46 -18.57
C GLU A 4 4.33 8.59 -17.67
N ASP A 5 5.47 8.08 -18.17
CA ASP A 5 6.41 7.26 -17.39
C ASP A 5 7.24 8.09 -16.37
N LEU A 6 7.03 9.42 -16.32
CA LEU A 6 7.78 10.36 -15.46
C LEU A 6 7.03 10.82 -14.22
N HIS A 7 5.72 10.52 -14.11
CA HIS A 7 4.97 10.81 -12.90
C HIS A 7 5.55 10.04 -11.72
N LEU A 8 5.59 10.63 -10.52
CA LEU A 8 6.08 9.98 -9.30
C LEU A 8 5.34 8.68 -9.00
N LEU A 9 4.01 8.71 -9.06
CA LEU A 9 3.14 7.57 -8.77
C LEU A 9 3.10 6.56 -9.92
N PRO A 10 3.13 5.25 -9.65
CA PRO A 10 2.89 4.21 -10.65
C PRO A 10 1.53 4.37 -11.34
N ARG A 11 1.51 4.37 -12.67
CA ARG A 11 0.29 4.21 -13.46
C ARG A 11 0.13 2.76 -13.83
N THR A 12 -0.67 2.04 -13.05
CA THR A 12 -0.82 0.61 -13.23
C THR A 12 -1.69 0.28 -14.44
N ARG A 13 -1.33 -0.78 -15.16
CA ARG A 13 -2.16 -1.36 -16.25
C ARG A 13 -3.27 -2.26 -15.72
N ALA A 14 -3.91 -1.87 -14.61
CA ALA A 14 -4.92 -2.68 -13.92
C ALA A 14 -6.13 -2.96 -14.83
N THR A 15 -6.61 -1.94 -15.54
CA THR A 15 -7.73 -2.07 -16.49
C THR A 15 -7.40 -3.06 -17.61
N ASP A 16 -6.21 -2.97 -18.22
CA ASP A 16 -5.79 -3.90 -19.27
C ASP A 16 -5.72 -5.35 -18.77
N LEU A 17 -5.25 -5.56 -17.54
CA LEU A 17 -5.18 -6.89 -16.92
C LEU A 17 -6.58 -7.44 -16.63
N LEU A 18 -7.50 -6.60 -16.16
CA LEU A 18 -8.89 -6.98 -15.87
C LEU A 18 -9.68 -7.27 -17.15
N ASP A 19 -9.53 -6.44 -18.19
CA ASP A 19 -10.17 -6.66 -19.49
C ASP A 19 -9.69 -7.99 -20.12
N TRP A 20 -8.39 -8.26 -20.02
CA TRP A 20 -7.84 -9.55 -20.43
C TRP A 20 -8.42 -10.72 -19.60
N ALA A 21 -8.54 -10.55 -18.28
CA ALA A 21 -9.11 -11.56 -17.38
C ALA A 21 -10.54 -11.94 -17.79
N VAL A 22 -11.36 -10.94 -18.09
CA VAL A 22 -12.73 -11.12 -18.56
C VAL A 22 -12.76 -11.85 -19.90
N ALA A 23 -11.88 -11.48 -20.84
CA ALA A 23 -11.81 -12.12 -22.15
C ALA A 23 -11.42 -13.61 -22.08
N GLU A 24 -10.55 -13.98 -21.15
CA GLU A 24 -10.10 -15.36 -20.91
C GLU A 24 -11.02 -16.16 -19.96
N GLY A 25 -12.06 -15.52 -19.41
CA GLY A 25 -13.03 -16.17 -18.53
C GLY A 25 -12.50 -16.49 -17.14
N HIS A 26 -11.57 -15.69 -16.63
CA HIS A 26 -11.11 -15.78 -15.24
C HIS A 26 -12.14 -15.22 -14.26
N ASP A 27 -12.06 -15.66 -12.99
CA ASP A 27 -12.91 -15.12 -11.92
C ASP A 27 -12.67 -13.61 -11.72
N PRO A 28 -13.72 -12.82 -11.45
CA PRO A 28 -13.58 -11.39 -11.27
C PRO A 28 -12.78 -11.07 -10.01
N VAL A 29 -11.82 -10.16 -10.13
CA VAL A 29 -11.03 -9.61 -9.02
C VAL A 29 -11.33 -8.11 -8.89
N PRO A 30 -11.56 -7.58 -7.68
CA PRO A 30 -11.79 -6.15 -7.49
C PRO A 30 -10.63 -5.30 -8.05
N GLU A 31 -10.96 -4.28 -8.85
CA GLU A 31 -9.96 -3.36 -9.43
C GLU A 31 -9.05 -2.71 -8.38
N PRO A 32 -9.55 -2.26 -7.21
CA PRO A 32 -8.68 -1.69 -6.18
C PRO A 32 -7.56 -2.67 -5.76
N ALA A 33 -7.88 -3.96 -5.57
CA ALA A 33 -6.89 -4.95 -5.17
C ALA A 33 -5.82 -5.16 -6.26
N VAL A 34 -6.23 -5.19 -7.54
CA VAL A 34 -5.29 -5.28 -8.67
C VAL A 34 -4.39 -4.05 -8.75
N ARG A 35 -4.96 -2.85 -8.63
CA ARG A 35 -4.20 -1.60 -8.61
C ARG A 35 -3.19 -1.56 -7.47
N THR A 36 -3.59 -1.94 -6.26
CA THR A 36 -2.72 -1.99 -5.08
C THR A 36 -1.55 -2.96 -5.31
N VAL A 37 -1.82 -4.20 -5.73
CA VAL A 37 -0.77 -5.20 -5.98
C VAL A 37 0.22 -4.71 -7.04
N LEU A 38 -0.27 -4.18 -8.17
CA LEU A 38 0.60 -3.69 -9.24
C LEU A 38 1.44 -2.49 -8.77
N THR A 39 0.86 -1.57 -8.01
CA THR A 39 1.55 -0.40 -7.47
C THR A 39 2.67 -0.80 -6.52
N LEU A 40 2.37 -1.67 -5.54
CA LEU A 40 3.35 -2.12 -4.55
C LEU A 40 4.46 -2.97 -5.17
N LEU A 41 4.15 -3.81 -6.18
CA LEU A 41 5.18 -4.55 -6.91
C LEU A 41 6.15 -3.61 -7.64
N GLU A 42 5.63 -2.56 -8.29
CA GLU A 42 6.46 -1.58 -8.99
C GLU A 42 7.35 -0.78 -8.02
N LEU A 43 6.77 -0.28 -6.92
CA LEU A 43 7.51 0.43 -5.86
C LEU A 43 8.50 -0.48 -5.13
N GLY A 44 8.17 -1.76 -4.96
CA GLY A 44 9.04 -2.81 -4.43
C GLY A 44 10.19 -3.18 -5.37
N GLY A 45 10.26 -2.60 -6.56
CA GLY A 45 11.40 -2.76 -7.46
C GLY A 45 11.26 -3.90 -8.47
N ALA A 46 10.08 -4.48 -8.62
CA ALA A 46 9.85 -5.50 -9.63
C ALA A 46 10.21 -4.97 -11.03
N ARG A 47 10.79 -5.85 -11.85
CA ARG A 47 11.11 -5.52 -13.24
C ARG A 47 9.82 -5.42 -14.04
N LEU A 48 9.71 -4.40 -14.88
CA LEU A 48 8.55 -4.25 -15.75
C LEU A 48 8.81 -4.93 -17.09
N HIS A 49 7.85 -5.74 -17.54
CA HIS A 49 7.81 -6.33 -18.86
C HIS A 49 6.46 -6.05 -19.49
N ASP A 50 6.47 -5.40 -20.66
CA ASP A 50 5.25 -4.92 -21.34
C ASP A 50 4.37 -4.04 -20.43
N GLY A 51 4.99 -3.29 -19.52
CA GLY A 51 4.29 -2.40 -18.57
C GLY A 51 3.65 -3.10 -17.38
N LEU A 52 3.91 -4.40 -17.15
CA LEU A 52 3.46 -5.14 -15.97
C LEU A 52 4.65 -5.67 -15.16
N PRO A 53 4.56 -5.71 -13.81
CA PRO A 53 5.59 -6.30 -12.97
C PRO A 53 5.81 -7.80 -13.25
N GLU A 54 7.07 -8.23 -13.34
CA GLU A 54 7.47 -9.63 -13.44
C GLU A 54 7.46 -10.28 -12.05
N LEU A 55 6.85 -11.47 -11.94
CA LEU A 55 6.76 -12.18 -10.67
C LEU A 55 7.86 -13.23 -10.53
N THR A 56 8.47 -13.24 -9.36
CA THR A 56 9.43 -14.26 -8.91
C THR A 56 9.15 -14.58 -7.45
N SER A 57 9.63 -15.72 -6.94
CA SER A 57 9.40 -16.11 -5.53
C SER A 57 9.85 -15.04 -4.53
N PRO A 58 11.02 -14.40 -4.65
CA PRO A 58 11.42 -13.32 -3.73
C PRO A 58 10.54 -12.07 -3.82
N VAL A 59 10.08 -11.72 -5.03
CA VAL A 59 9.17 -10.58 -5.25
C VAL A 59 7.80 -10.86 -4.61
N LEU A 60 7.34 -12.10 -4.74
CA LEU A 60 6.08 -12.55 -4.14
C LEU A 60 6.13 -12.52 -2.61
N GLU A 61 7.21 -13.06 -2.03
CA GLU A 61 7.46 -13.02 -0.58
C GLU A 61 7.51 -11.59 -0.06
N HIS A 62 8.27 -10.71 -0.71
CA HIS A 62 8.33 -9.29 -0.34
C HIS A 62 6.93 -8.64 -0.36
N LEU A 63 6.14 -8.89 -1.40
CA LEU A 63 4.79 -8.33 -1.52
C LEU A 63 3.84 -8.85 -0.42
N LEU A 64 3.65 -10.17 -0.34
CA LEU A 64 2.59 -10.78 0.47
C LEU A 64 2.96 -10.87 1.95
N TYR A 65 4.24 -11.11 2.27
CA TYR A 65 4.69 -11.27 3.64
C TYR A 65 5.17 -9.94 4.25
N GLU A 66 5.91 -9.12 3.50
CA GLU A 66 6.60 -7.96 4.07
C GLU A 66 5.87 -6.63 3.84
N GLN A 67 5.20 -6.45 2.69
CA GLN A 67 4.70 -5.13 2.29
C GLN A 67 3.20 -4.92 2.52
N LEU A 68 2.33 -5.81 2.02
CA LEU A 68 0.89 -5.52 1.95
C LEU A 68 0.30 -5.15 3.31
N HIS A 69 0.64 -5.89 4.36
CA HIS A 69 0.11 -5.66 5.70
C HIS A 69 0.52 -4.31 6.32
N LEU A 70 1.51 -3.61 5.76
CA LEU A 70 1.89 -2.28 6.23
C LEU A 70 0.89 -1.21 5.78
N TYR A 71 0.29 -1.41 4.60
CA TYR A 71 -0.42 -0.35 3.89
C TYR A 71 -1.92 -0.59 3.69
N VAL A 72 -2.37 -1.84 3.63
CA VAL A 72 -3.76 -2.11 3.24
C VAL A 72 -4.66 -2.37 4.44
N GLN A 73 -5.85 -1.79 4.42
CA GLN A 73 -6.96 -2.20 5.29
C GLN A 73 -8.20 -2.48 4.43
N PRO A 74 -8.37 -3.73 3.94
CA PRO A 74 -9.44 -4.06 3.02
C PRO A 74 -10.82 -3.72 3.57
N ASP A 75 -11.67 -3.16 2.71
CA ASP A 75 -13.08 -2.85 2.96
C ASP A 75 -14.03 -4.01 2.54
N GLY A 76 -13.43 -5.13 2.11
CA GLY A 76 -14.13 -6.31 1.65
C GLY A 76 -13.27 -7.56 1.86
N ASP A 77 -13.35 -8.52 0.94
CA ASP A 77 -12.61 -9.77 1.07
C ASP A 77 -11.09 -9.54 0.95
N PRO A 78 -10.29 -9.77 2.01
CA PRO A 78 -8.84 -9.67 1.95
C PRO A 78 -8.19 -10.70 1.00
N ALA A 79 -8.89 -11.78 0.63
CA ALA A 79 -8.40 -12.74 -0.37
C ALA A 79 -8.33 -12.16 -1.79
N ALA A 80 -8.88 -10.96 -2.03
CA ALA A 80 -8.75 -10.24 -3.29
C ALA A 80 -7.29 -9.93 -3.66
N TYR A 81 -6.39 -9.69 -2.69
CA TYR A 81 -4.98 -9.41 -2.98
C TYR A 81 -4.21 -10.62 -3.52
N PRO A 82 -4.23 -11.81 -2.87
CA PRO A 82 -3.62 -13.00 -3.48
C PRO A 82 -4.33 -13.41 -4.79
N ALA A 83 -5.64 -13.15 -4.94
CA ALA A 83 -6.33 -13.36 -6.23
C ALA A 83 -5.79 -12.45 -7.35
N ALA A 84 -5.50 -11.18 -7.07
CA ALA A 84 -4.86 -10.26 -8.01
C ALA A 84 -3.46 -10.76 -8.42
N VAL A 85 -2.69 -11.32 -7.48
CA VAL A 85 -1.39 -11.94 -7.77
C VAL A 85 -1.55 -13.17 -8.68
N ARG A 86 -2.51 -14.05 -8.39
CA ARG A 86 -2.82 -15.21 -9.26
C ARG A 86 -3.14 -14.76 -10.67
N LEU A 87 -3.94 -13.71 -10.82
CA LEU A 87 -4.31 -13.18 -12.14
C LEU A 87 -3.06 -12.72 -12.92
N LEU A 88 -2.12 -12.04 -12.27
CA LEU A 88 -0.85 -11.65 -12.88
C LEU A 88 0.01 -12.86 -13.28
N ILE A 89 0.01 -13.94 -12.51
CA ILE A 89 0.68 -15.20 -12.86
C ILE A 89 0.06 -15.80 -14.13
N GLU A 90 -1.27 -15.84 -14.23
CA GLU A 90 -1.96 -16.37 -15.41
C GLU A 90 -1.66 -15.54 -16.65
N TRP A 91 -1.66 -14.21 -16.52
CA TRP A 91 -1.30 -13.31 -17.61
C TRP A 91 0.13 -13.58 -18.10
N GLN A 92 1.10 -13.66 -17.19
CA GLN A 92 2.50 -13.95 -17.55
C GLN A 92 2.67 -15.34 -18.17
N ARG A 93 1.84 -16.31 -17.77
CA ARG A 93 1.82 -17.65 -18.37
C ARG A 93 1.27 -17.61 -19.80
N ALA A 94 0.16 -16.90 -20.03
CA ALA A 94 -0.45 -16.71 -21.34
C ALA A 94 0.50 -15.95 -22.30
N ALA A 95 1.18 -14.92 -21.79
CA ALA A 95 2.22 -14.16 -22.49
C ALA A 95 3.54 -14.95 -22.70
N ARG A 96 3.58 -16.24 -22.32
CA ARG A 96 4.75 -17.14 -22.43
C ARG A 96 6.01 -16.63 -21.70
N ARG A 97 5.84 -15.77 -20.68
CA ARG A 97 6.90 -15.29 -19.80
C ARG A 97 7.23 -16.29 -18.69
N LEU A 98 6.22 -17.03 -18.22
CA LEU A 98 6.39 -18.11 -17.26
C LEU A 98 6.28 -19.49 -17.92
N ASN A 99 7.21 -20.38 -17.59
CA ASN A 99 7.06 -21.81 -17.92
C ASN A 99 6.08 -22.49 -16.95
N ALA A 100 5.56 -23.67 -17.33
CA ALA A 100 4.54 -24.38 -16.56
C ALA A 100 4.97 -24.65 -15.11
N LYS A 101 6.20 -25.15 -14.93
CA LYS A 101 6.77 -25.49 -13.61
C LYS A 101 6.89 -24.26 -12.70
N ARG A 102 7.33 -23.12 -13.26
CA ARG A 102 7.45 -21.87 -12.50
C ARG A 102 6.09 -21.28 -12.15
N ALA A 103 5.13 -21.32 -13.08
CA ALA A 103 3.77 -20.86 -12.81
C ALA A 103 3.11 -21.69 -11.71
N GLU A 104 3.22 -23.03 -11.76
CA GLU A 104 2.71 -23.92 -10.71
C GLU A 104 3.35 -23.62 -9.35
N LYS A 105 4.68 -23.41 -9.31
CA LYS A 105 5.37 -23.01 -8.08
C LYS A 105 4.84 -21.69 -7.52
N LEU A 106 4.74 -20.66 -8.36
CA LEU A 106 4.28 -19.33 -7.93
C LEU A 106 2.83 -19.35 -7.45
N ARG A 107 1.96 -20.17 -8.07
CA ARG A 107 0.59 -20.38 -7.57
C ARG A 107 0.64 -20.97 -6.16
N ALA A 108 1.33 -22.09 -5.96
CA ALA A 108 1.41 -22.72 -4.65
C ALA A 108 1.97 -21.79 -3.56
N GLU A 109 2.99 -20.97 -3.90
CA GLU A 109 3.51 -19.94 -3.01
C GLU A 109 2.48 -18.84 -2.72
N THR A 110 1.73 -18.39 -3.73
CA THR A 110 0.66 -17.38 -3.58
C THR A 110 -0.44 -17.88 -2.65
N ASP A 111 -0.79 -19.16 -2.74
CA ASP A 111 -1.86 -19.77 -1.94
C ASP A 111 -1.48 -19.76 -0.46
N TRP A 112 -0.29 -20.30 -0.15
CA TRP A 112 0.21 -20.35 1.22
C TRP A 112 0.50 -18.95 1.78
N GLN A 113 1.18 -18.07 1.03
CA GLN A 113 1.46 -16.70 1.51
C GLN A 113 0.19 -15.86 1.61
N GLY A 114 -0.82 -16.12 0.78
CA GLY A 114 -2.13 -15.49 0.88
C GLY A 114 -2.78 -15.77 2.23
N GLU A 115 -2.78 -17.02 2.69
CA GLU A 115 -3.28 -17.38 4.02
C GLU A 115 -2.49 -16.71 5.15
N VAL A 116 -1.17 -16.61 4.99
CA VAL A 116 -0.30 -15.88 5.93
C VAL A 116 -0.66 -14.41 5.98
N LEU A 117 -0.83 -13.75 4.83
CA LEU A 117 -1.25 -12.34 4.73
C LEU A 117 -2.55 -12.09 5.50
N LEU A 118 -3.55 -12.97 5.37
CA LEU A 118 -4.81 -12.83 6.13
C LEU A 118 -4.57 -12.78 7.64
N SER A 119 -3.59 -13.55 8.14
CA SER A 119 -3.22 -13.54 9.54
C SER A 119 -2.42 -12.29 9.91
N LEU A 120 -1.50 -11.83 9.05
CA LEU A 120 -0.73 -10.60 9.25
C LEU A 120 -1.63 -9.37 9.33
N LEU A 121 -2.70 -9.31 8.53
CA LEU A 121 -3.65 -8.19 8.54
C LEU A 121 -4.41 -8.06 9.88
N ARG A 122 -4.61 -9.16 10.61
CA ARG A 122 -5.27 -9.12 11.92
C ARG A 122 -4.33 -8.83 13.07
N ARG A 123 -3.01 -8.90 12.87
CA ARG A 123 -2.05 -8.73 13.97
C ARG A 123 -2.00 -7.28 14.44
N ALA A 124 -2.43 -7.06 15.68
CA ALA A 124 -2.35 -5.75 16.32
C ALA A 124 -0.89 -5.24 16.40
N ASP A 125 0.09 -6.13 16.58
CA ASP A 125 1.51 -5.77 16.70
C ASP A 125 2.14 -5.29 15.38
N LEU A 126 1.48 -5.52 14.24
CA LEU A 126 1.92 -5.07 12.91
C LEU A 126 1.05 -3.94 12.33
N VAL A 127 0.11 -3.38 13.12
CA VAL A 127 -0.77 -2.32 12.63
C VAL A 127 -0.01 -1.00 12.50
N THR A 128 -0.36 -0.22 11.48
CA THR A 128 0.07 1.18 11.30
C THR A 128 -1.08 2.12 11.65
N TRP A 129 -0.78 3.40 11.94
CA TRP A 129 -1.82 4.37 12.31
C TRP A 129 -2.94 4.48 11.26
N PRO A 130 -2.66 4.60 9.94
CA PRO A 130 -3.72 4.66 8.93
C PRO A 130 -4.61 3.42 8.93
N ARG A 131 -4.04 2.22 9.13
CA ARG A 131 -4.81 0.97 9.18
C ARG A 131 -5.69 0.90 10.42
N LEU A 132 -5.18 1.30 11.58
CA LEU A 132 -5.96 1.32 12.83
C LEU A 132 -7.11 2.33 12.73
N TYR A 133 -6.84 3.56 12.32
CA TYR A 133 -7.87 4.58 12.21
C TYR A 133 -8.91 4.26 11.14
N ALA A 134 -8.54 3.61 10.03
CA ALA A 134 -9.51 3.11 9.07
C ALA A 134 -10.50 2.10 9.69
N LEU A 135 -10.03 1.23 10.58
CA LEU A 135 -10.91 0.30 11.31
C LEU A 135 -11.87 1.03 12.26
N LEU A 136 -11.37 2.03 13.00
CA LEU A 136 -12.19 2.82 13.93
C LEU A 136 -13.24 3.65 13.19
N LEU A 137 -12.83 4.37 12.15
CA LEU A 137 -13.73 5.17 11.31
C LEU A 137 -14.86 4.32 10.72
N ARG A 138 -14.53 3.13 10.20
CA ARG A 138 -15.54 2.20 9.67
C ARG A 138 -16.42 1.60 10.77
N ALA A 139 -15.87 1.32 11.95
CA ALA A 139 -16.64 0.82 13.09
C ALA A 139 -17.69 1.85 13.57
N ASP A 140 -17.36 3.13 13.45
CA ASP A 140 -18.26 4.25 13.76
C ASP A 140 -19.08 4.73 12.55
N GLU A 141 -19.08 3.97 11.44
CA GLU A 141 -19.82 4.24 10.21
C GLU A 141 -19.52 5.62 9.58
N VAL A 142 -18.31 6.13 9.77
CA VAL A 142 -17.87 7.40 9.18
C VAL A 142 -17.66 7.24 7.68
N PRO A 143 -18.23 8.11 6.82
CA PRO A 143 -17.95 8.11 5.38
C PRO A 143 -16.48 8.43 5.11
N VAL A 144 -15.68 7.40 4.82
CA VAL A 144 -14.22 7.51 4.66
C VAL A 144 -13.77 8.22 3.37
N ASP A 145 -14.69 8.46 2.44
CA ASP A 145 -14.49 9.25 1.22
C ASP A 145 -14.78 10.75 1.42
N ASP A 146 -15.38 11.12 2.55
CA ASP A 146 -15.65 12.51 2.94
C ASP A 146 -14.61 12.96 3.99
N LEU A 147 -13.56 13.64 3.53
CA LEU A 147 -12.46 14.07 4.39
C LEU A 147 -12.90 15.05 5.49
N ASP A 148 -13.97 15.83 5.26
CA ASP A 148 -14.50 16.73 6.29
C ASP A 148 -15.15 15.93 7.42
N ARG A 149 -15.84 14.82 7.11
CA ARG A 149 -16.38 13.89 8.12
C ARG A 149 -15.29 13.17 8.90
N VAL A 150 -14.23 12.74 8.21
CA VAL A 150 -13.06 12.14 8.86
C VAL A 150 -12.42 13.15 9.83
N ARG A 151 -12.25 14.41 9.39
CA ARG A 151 -11.71 15.49 10.24
C ARG A 151 -12.60 15.78 11.46
N GLU A 152 -13.93 15.87 11.27
CA GLU A 152 -14.89 16.06 12.36
C GLU A 152 -14.79 14.92 13.40
N TRP A 153 -14.69 13.68 12.93
CA TRP A 153 -14.54 12.51 13.80
C TRP A 153 -13.22 12.55 14.57
N LEU A 154 -12.09 12.84 13.90
CA LEU A 154 -10.77 12.95 14.56
C LEU A 154 -10.78 14.04 15.63
N ALA A 155 -11.39 15.20 15.35
CA ALA A 155 -11.53 16.27 16.32
C ALA A 155 -12.33 15.83 17.56
N ALA A 156 -13.43 15.08 17.38
CA ALA A 156 -14.19 14.53 18.51
C ALA A 156 -13.39 13.45 19.27
N PHE A 157 -12.70 12.55 18.56
CA PHE A 157 -11.90 11.48 19.13
C PHE A 157 -10.74 12.02 19.97
N ARG A 158 -10.13 13.14 19.56
CA ARG A 158 -9.10 13.84 20.33
C ARG A 158 -9.56 14.29 21.71
N GLU A 159 -10.80 14.73 21.84
CA GLU A 159 -11.32 15.25 23.12
C GLU A 159 -11.60 14.13 24.14
N LEU A 160 -11.57 12.85 23.72
CA LEU A 160 -11.73 11.72 24.65
C LEU A 160 -10.55 11.65 25.64
N PRO A 161 -10.77 11.17 26.88
CA PRO A 161 -9.68 10.79 27.77
C PRO A 161 -8.76 9.73 27.13
N ALA A 162 -7.47 9.74 27.48
CA ALA A 162 -6.50 8.79 26.92
C ALA A 162 -6.91 7.32 27.15
N GLU A 163 -7.47 7.00 28.32
CA GLU A 163 -7.96 5.66 28.65
C GLU A 163 -9.09 5.21 27.71
N GLU A 164 -10.00 6.13 27.34
CA GLU A 164 -11.08 5.84 26.40
C GLU A 164 -10.56 5.64 24.98
N ARG A 165 -9.55 6.41 24.55
CA ARG A 165 -8.88 6.19 23.27
C ARG A 165 -8.16 4.85 23.21
N HIS A 166 -7.41 4.48 24.25
CA HIS A 166 -6.75 3.18 24.32
C HIS A 166 -7.77 2.02 24.29
N ALA A 167 -8.88 2.16 25.03
CA ALA A 167 -9.97 1.19 25.01
C ALA A 167 -10.67 1.10 23.64
N ALA A 168 -10.65 2.16 22.83
CA ALA A 168 -11.11 2.11 21.45
C ALA A 168 -10.13 1.31 20.57
N PHE A 169 -8.82 1.54 20.73
CA PHE A 169 -7.78 0.79 20.00
C PHE A 169 -7.81 -0.71 20.31
N ASP A 170 -8.00 -1.09 21.57
CA ASP A 170 -8.15 -2.51 21.99
C ASP A 170 -9.35 -3.21 21.36
N ARG A 171 -10.40 -2.45 21.03
CA ARG A 171 -11.66 -2.96 20.49
C ARG A 171 -11.80 -2.77 18.98
N ALA A 172 -10.76 -2.28 18.30
CA ALA A 172 -10.77 -2.07 16.86
C ALA A 172 -11.15 -3.39 16.13
N PRO A 173 -12.28 -3.42 15.39
CA PRO A 173 -12.75 -4.64 14.76
C PRO A 173 -11.73 -5.21 13.77
N GLY A 174 -11.59 -6.54 13.72
CA GLY A 174 -10.71 -7.20 12.77
C GLY A 174 -9.23 -7.26 13.16
N LEU A 175 -8.84 -6.68 14.31
CA LEU A 175 -7.55 -6.96 14.93
C LEU A 175 -7.69 -8.03 16.02
N ASP A 176 -6.74 -8.95 16.05
CA ASP A 176 -6.51 -9.87 17.15
C ASP A 176 -5.85 -9.05 18.26
N GLY A 177 -6.68 -8.45 19.12
CA GLY A 177 -6.26 -7.53 20.18
C GLY A 177 -5.19 -8.14 21.09
N ASP A 178 -4.17 -7.35 21.43
CA ASP A 178 -3.06 -7.77 22.29
C ASP A 178 -3.17 -7.26 23.73
N GLY A 179 -4.16 -6.39 24.02
CA GLY A 179 -4.46 -5.89 25.36
C GLY A 179 -3.41 -4.93 25.93
N ASN A 180 -2.54 -4.37 25.07
CA ASN A 180 -1.34 -3.65 25.51
C ASN A 180 -1.37 -2.15 25.14
N TRP A 181 -2.51 -1.60 24.70
CA TRP A 181 -2.59 -0.19 24.28
C TRP A 181 -2.43 0.81 25.43
N ASP A 182 -2.69 0.38 26.67
CA ASP A 182 -2.45 1.15 27.88
C ASP A 182 -0.97 1.18 28.32
N GLN A 183 -0.11 0.34 27.72
CA GLN A 183 1.30 0.27 28.05
C GLN A 183 2.05 1.51 27.54
N PRO A 184 2.89 2.14 28.38
CA PRO A 184 3.74 3.24 27.94
C PRO A 184 4.60 2.82 26.74
N GLY A 185 4.45 3.51 25.61
CA GLY A 185 5.22 3.29 24.39
C GLY A 185 4.55 2.44 23.33
N ARG A 186 3.42 1.76 23.60
CA ARG A 186 2.71 1.00 22.56
C ARG A 186 2.22 1.87 21.39
N PRO A 187 1.57 3.04 21.63
CA PRO A 187 1.26 3.99 20.56
C PRO A 187 2.50 4.40 19.76
N LEU A 188 3.63 4.63 20.44
CA LEU A 188 4.85 5.06 19.77
C LEU A 188 5.47 3.97 18.89
N LEU A 189 5.39 2.70 19.29
CA LEU A 189 5.82 1.57 18.43
C LEU A 189 5.02 1.49 17.13
N VAL A 190 3.72 1.79 17.20
CA VAL A 190 2.85 1.92 16.01
C VAL A 190 3.28 3.11 15.16
N GLY A 191 3.64 4.22 15.80
CA GLY A 191 4.26 5.38 15.16
C GLY A 191 5.53 5.06 14.39
N VAL A 192 6.49 4.41 15.03
CA VAL A 192 7.75 3.99 14.40
C VAL A 192 7.50 3.04 13.21
N SER A 193 6.51 2.14 13.34
CA SER A 193 6.12 1.26 12.23
C SER A 193 5.47 2.02 11.08
N THR A 194 4.70 3.07 11.39
CA THR A 194 4.06 3.95 10.40
C THR A 194 5.10 4.79 9.65
N ASP A 195 6.04 5.42 10.35
CA ASP A 195 7.16 6.13 9.74
C ASP A 195 8.04 5.19 8.90
N GLY A 196 8.34 4.00 9.40
CA GLY A 196 9.09 2.97 8.66
C GLY A 196 8.40 2.57 7.35
N ALA A 197 7.07 2.36 7.38
CA ALA A 197 6.27 2.08 6.19
C ALA A 197 6.29 3.26 5.20
N ARG A 198 6.13 4.50 5.68
CA ARG A 198 6.22 5.71 4.84
C ARG A 198 7.59 5.81 4.15
N ARG A 199 8.69 5.63 4.87
CA ARG A 199 10.06 5.66 4.31
C ARG A 199 10.30 4.58 3.24
N LEU A 200 9.67 3.41 3.36
CA LEU A 200 9.76 2.38 2.32
C LEU A 200 9.07 2.82 1.02
N LEU A 201 7.94 3.52 1.10
CA LEU A 201 7.29 4.12 -0.07
C LEU A 201 8.14 5.23 -0.68
N GLU A 202 8.71 6.12 0.14
CA GLU A 202 9.63 7.17 -0.32
C GLU A 202 10.81 6.57 -1.10
N GLN A 203 11.48 5.56 -0.53
CA GLN A 203 12.58 4.87 -1.21
C GLN A 203 12.12 4.20 -2.51
N GLY A 204 10.92 3.60 -2.53
CA GLY A 204 10.33 3.01 -3.73
C GLY A 204 10.11 4.04 -4.83
N LEU A 205 9.52 5.18 -4.49
CA LEU A 205 9.27 6.31 -5.39
C LEU A 205 10.58 6.91 -5.94
N MET A 206 11.60 7.11 -5.10
CA MET A 206 12.92 7.56 -5.54
C MET A 206 13.55 6.57 -6.52
N ARG A 207 13.62 5.28 -6.14
CA ARG A 207 14.23 4.23 -6.98
C ARG A 207 13.54 4.10 -8.32
N ARG A 208 12.21 4.20 -8.35
CA ARG A 208 11.41 4.21 -9.58
C ARG A 208 11.78 5.41 -10.46
N SER A 209 11.79 6.61 -9.89
CA SER A 209 12.12 7.84 -10.62
C SER A 209 13.52 7.79 -11.23
N TYR A 210 14.52 7.33 -10.47
CA TYR A 210 15.88 7.15 -10.98
C TYR A 210 15.98 6.10 -12.09
N ARG A 211 15.25 4.98 -11.99
CA ARG A 211 15.21 3.95 -13.03
C ARG A 211 14.65 4.53 -14.32
N ASN A 212 13.52 5.24 -14.25
CA ASN A 212 12.86 5.83 -15.40
C ASN A 212 13.76 6.90 -16.04
N LEU A 213 14.46 7.69 -15.23
CA LEU A 213 15.42 8.68 -15.70
C LEU A 213 16.64 8.04 -16.38
N ALA A 214 17.19 6.97 -15.83
CA ALA A 214 18.32 6.24 -16.42
C ALA A 214 17.93 5.64 -17.78
N GLU A 215 16.75 5.05 -17.90
CA GLU A 215 16.23 4.53 -19.17
C GLU A 215 15.99 5.64 -20.20
N ARG A 216 15.46 6.79 -19.78
CA ARG A 216 15.22 7.95 -20.65
C ARG A 216 16.54 8.54 -21.14
N SER A 217 17.53 8.66 -20.26
CA SER A 217 18.89 9.11 -20.59
C SER A 217 19.58 8.17 -21.57
N ALA A 218 19.46 6.85 -21.38
CA ALA A 218 20.00 5.85 -22.30
C ALA A 218 19.42 5.95 -23.72
N ARG A 219 18.24 6.55 -23.89
CA ARG A 219 17.58 6.79 -25.18
C ARG A 219 17.88 8.17 -25.77
N GLY A 220 18.70 8.99 -25.11
CA GLY A 220 19.05 10.35 -25.56
C GLY A 220 17.87 11.33 -25.51
N LEU A 221 16.85 11.04 -24.72
CA LEU A 221 15.70 11.92 -24.53
C LEU A 221 16.04 13.00 -23.49
N PRO A 222 15.49 14.22 -23.62
CA PRO A 222 15.77 15.31 -22.68
C PRO A 222 15.23 15.01 -21.27
N MET A 223 15.90 15.61 -20.28
CA MET A 223 15.45 15.63 -18.88
C MET A 223 14.08 16.31 -18.82
N PRO A 224 13.07 15.72 -18.16
CA PRO A 224 11.78 16.38 -17.96
C PRO A 224 11.86 17.50 -16.94
N ASP A 225 11.01 18.52 -17.13
CA ASP A 225 11.02 19.74 -16.32
C ASP A 225 10.76 19.45 -14.84
N GLU A 226 9.92 18.46 -14.53
CA GLU A 226 9.56 18.02 -13.16
C GLU A 226 10.76 17.45 -12.37
N LEU A 227 11.78 16.94 -13.07
CA LEU A 227 13.03 16.44 -12.48
C LEU A 227 14.22 17.39 -12.74
N SER A 228 13.96 18.53 -13.39
CA SER A 228 14.97 19.55 -13.69
C SER A 228 15.14 20.58 -12.55
N GLY A 229 14.28 20.52 -11.53
CA GLY A 229 14.30 21.37 -10.34
C GLY A 229 15.42 21.04 -9.36
N ALA A 230 15.42 21.72 -8.21
CA ALA A 230 16.39 21.44 -7.16
C ALA A 230 16.14 20.05 -6.56
N PHE A 231 17.21 19.33 -6.23
CA PHE A 231 17.12 17.98 -5.65
C PHE A 231 16.24 17.94 -4.39
N GLU A 232 16.31 18.99 -3.57
CA GLU A 232 15.53 19.18 -2.35
C GLU A 232 14.01 19.24 -2.64
N GLU A 233 13.58 19.91 -3.71
CA GLU A 233 12.17 19.99 -4.12
C GLU A 233 11.64 18.61 -4.57
N PHE A 234 12.50 17.80 -5.20
CA PHE A 234 12.15 16.43 -5.58
C PHE A 234 12.01 15.51 -4.37
N GLU A 235 12.92 15.60 -3.39
CA GLU A 235 12.82 14.82 -2.15
C GLU A 235 11.55 15.18 -1.36
N GLU A 236 11.20 16.47 -1.29
CA GLU A 236 9.97 16.93 -0.65
C GLU A 236 8.72 16.41 -1.38
N ALA A 237 8.70 16.46 -2.72
CA ALA A 237 7.60 15.91 -3.50
C ALA A 237 7.43 14.40 -3.32
N VAL A 238 8.53 13.65 -3.19
CA VAL A 238 8.51 12.21 -2.89
C VAL A 238 7.94 11.94 -1.50
N ALA A 239 8.37 12.70 -0.49
CA ALA A 239 7.87 12.57 0.88
C ALA A 239 6.35 12.81 0.93
N GLN A 240 5.87 13.87 0.26
CA GLN A 240 4.44 14.17 0.17
C GLN A 240 3.65 13.06 -0.54
N ALA A 241 4.17 12.54 -1.66
CA ALA A 241 3.53 11.44 -2.38
C ALA A 241 3.49 10.13 -1.54
N ALA A 242 4.51 9.88 -0.72
CA ALA A 242 4.52 8.74 0.20
C ALA A 242 3.46 8.86 1.30
N ILE A 243 3.26 10.07 1.86
CA ILE A 243 2.18 10.36 2.82
C ILE A 243 0.82 10.06 2.19
N ASP A 244 0.59 10.53 0.95
CA ASP A 244 -0.68 10.29 0.25
C ASP A 244 -0.92 8.80 -0.02
N LEU A 245 0.11 8.07 -0.45
CA LEU A 245 0.03 6.63 -0.71
C LEU A 245 -0.29 5.80 0.53
N CYS A 246 0.17 6.20 1.72
CA CYS A 246 -0.21 5.53 2.97
C CYS A 246 -1.74 5.55 3.21
N GLY A 247 -2.45 6.55 2.66
CA GLY A 247 -3.89 6.72 2.79
C GLY A 247 -4.68 6.08 1.66
N GLU A 248 -4.09 5.96 0.48
CA GLU A 248 -4.72 5.45 -0.75
C GLU A 248 -5.42 4.09 -0.55
N TRP A 249 -4.83 3.20 0.26
CA TRP A 249 -5.35 1.85 0.50
C TRP A 249 -6.01 1.66 1.87
N THR A 250 -6.29 2.77 2.55
CA THR A 250 -7.01 2.83 3.83
C THR A 250 -8.13 3.87 3.78
N VAL A 251 -7.80 5.13 4.06
CA VAL A 251 -8.66 6.31 4.00
C VAL A 251 -7.85 7.43 3.32
N PRO A 252 -8.22 7.87 2.11
CA PRO A 252 -7.50 8.92 1.40
C PRO A 252 -7.38 10.20 2.23
N GLY A 253 -6.19 10.80 2.28
CA GLY A 253 -5.91 12.03 3.05
C GLY A 253 -5.75 11.86 4.57
N LEU A 254 -6.12 10.71 5.15
CA LEU A 254 -5.99 10.46 6.59
C LEU A 254 -4.55 10.59 7.12
N PRO A 255 -3.50 10.04 6.48
CA PRO A 255 -2.14 10.20 6.99
C PRO A 255 -1.70 11.66 7.09
N ARG A 256 -2.13 12.52 6.14
CA ARG A 256 -1.84 13.95 6.19
C ARG A 256 -2.53 14.62 7.38
N LEU A 257 -3.81 14.31 7.61
CA LEU A 257 -4.53 14.79 8.80
C LEU A 257 -3.83 14.40 10.09
N LEU A 258 -3.40 13.13 10.21
CA LEU A 258 -2.72 12.62 11.39
C LEU A 258 -1.35 13.26 11.60
N LEU A 259 -0.62 13.62 10.55
CA LEU A 259 0.70 14.25 10.67
C LEU A 259 0.63 15.76 10.91
N GLU A 260 -0.26 16.46 10.21
CA GLU A 260 -0.26 17.92 10.14
C GLU A 260 -1.29 18.56 11.08
N GLU A 261 -2.47 17.96 11.22
CA GLU A 261 -3.60 18.53 11.97
C GLU A 261 -3.81 17.86 13.35
N PHE A 262 -3.50 16.57 13.48
CA PHE A 262 -3.72 15.76 14.69
C PHE A 262 -2.50 14.90 15.11
N PRO A 263 -1.27 15.45 15.18
CA PRO A 263 -0.06 14.67 15.51
C PRO A 263 -0.13 13.95 16.86
N GLU A 264 -0.87 14.49 17.83
CA GLU A 264 -1.09 13.87 19.14
C GLU A 264 -1.91 12.58 19.10
N LEU A 265 -2.69 12.37 18.04
CA LEU A 265 -3.49 11.15 17.85
C LEU A 265 -2.68 10.01 17.23
N ALA A 266 -1.54 10.32 16.60
CA ALA A 266 -0.69 9.37 15.92
C ALA A 266 0.79 9.70 16.15
N PRO A 267 1.29 9.63 17.40
CA PRO A 267 2.67 9.98 17.69
C PRO A 267 3.65 9.07 16.96
N GLU A 268 4.61 9.66 16.23
CA GLU A 268 5.66 8.95 15.48
C GLU A 268 7.07 9.19 16.04
N GLU A 269 7.27 10.25 16.83
CA GLU A 269 8.55 10.61 17.47
C GLU A 269 8.36 10.81 18.98
N TYR A 270 9.45 10.64 19.75
CA TYR A 270 9.49 10.78 21.22
C TYR A 270 9.40 12.24 21.69
#